data_AF-A0A973RXP8-F1
#
_entry.id   AF-A0A973RXP8-F1
#
_cell.length_a   1.000
_cell.length_b   1.000
_cell.length_c   1.000
_cell.angle_alpha   90.00
_cell.angle_beta   90.00
_cell.angle_gamma   90.00
#
_symmetry.space_group_name_H-M   'P 1'
#
loop_
_entity.id
_entity.type
_entity.pdbx_description
1 polymer ?
#
loop_
_entity_poly.entity_id
_entity_poly.type
_entity_poly.pdbx_seq_one_letter_code
_entity_poly.pdbx_strand_id
1 'polypeptide(L)'
;MNPTRFGLPVAAALAATLMSGAATAQVSDDLVKIGVLTDMNGPASAPTGQGSVTAAQMAIDDFGSTVLGKPISIVIGDHQLKADIGATIARRWFDVDQVDLIVDVPVSAVGLAVQNIANEKKRLFITHSTGTADFHGKFCSPYAIQWVFDTRALAVGTADAVVKRGGDSWFFITDDYAFGHSLERDASA
;
A
#
# COMPACT_ATOMS: atom_id res chain seq x y z
N MET A 1 25.77 63.36 29.78
CA MET A 1 25.00 62.97 28.58
C MET A 1 25.91 62.17 27.68
N ASN A 2 25.72 60.85 27.57
CA ASN A 2 26.42 60.00 26.60
C ASN A 2 25.44 58.90 26.16
N PRO A 3 24.98 58.85 24.91
CA PRO A 3 23.95 57.91 24.50
C PRO A 3 24.56 56.52 24.21
N THR A 4 24.05 55.54 24.96
CA THR A 4 23.68 54.17 24.55
C THR A 4 24.41 53.51 23.37
N ARG A 5 25.23 52.51 23.72
CA ARG A 5 25.58 51.35 22.89
C ARG A 5 24.40 50.36 22.87
N PHE A 6 23.65 50.27 21.79
CA PHE A 6 22.75 49.14 21.51
C PHE A 6 22.56 49.01 20.00
N GLY A 7 23.28 48.09 19.38
CA GLY A 7 23.13 47.82 17.96
C GLY A 7 24.17 46.82 17.51
N LEU A 8 23.92 45.53 17.76
CA LEU A 8 24.44 44.34 17.05
C LEU A 8 24.03 43.09 17.87
N PRO A 9 22.83 42.53 17.65
CA PRO A 9 22.83 41.06 17.46
C PRO A 9 21.81 40.52 16.45
N VAL A 10 21.07 41.36 15.71
CA VAL A 10 19.98 40.87 14.84
C VAL A 10 20.49 40.34 13.48
N ALA A 11 21.66 40.78 13.00
CA ALA A 11 22.16 40.40 11.68
C ALA A 11 22.75 38.97 11.61
N ALA A 12 23.09 38.34 12.74
CA ALA A 12 23.71 37.02 12.75
C ALA A 12 22.69 35.85 12.66
N ALA A 13 21.41 36.09 12.93
CA ALA A 13 20.38 35.05 12.93
C ALA A 13 19.82 34.74 11.52
N LEU A 14 19.94 35.66 10.55
CA LEU A 14 19.43 35.46 9.19
C LEU A 14 20.38 34.66 8.28
N ALA A 15 21.66 34.52 8.64
CA ALA A 15 22.63 33.80 7.81
C ALA A 15 22.61 32.26 8.03
N ALA A 16 22.00 31.79 9.13
CA ALA A 16 21.95 30.37 9.47
C ALA A 16 20.85 29.58 8.72
N THR A 17 19.88 30.26 8.09
CA THR A 17 18.77 29.62 7.38
C THR A 17 19.05 29.30 5.91
N LEU A 18 20.16 29.78 5.35
CA LEU A 18 20.52 29.57 3.93
C LEU A 18 21.41 28.33 3.69
N MET A 19 21.81 27.62 4.74
CA MET A 19 22.62 26.40 4.66
C MET A 19 21.83 25.10 4.91
N SER A 20 20.50 25.16 4.90
CA SER A 20 19.68 23.96 4.77
C SER A 20 19.82 23.41 3.35
N GLY A 21 20.94 22.73 3.09
CA GLY A 21 21.14 21.98 1.85
C GLY A 21 19.95 21.06 1.62
N ALA A 22 19.49 20.97 0.38
CA ALA A 22 18.45 20.01 0.01
C ALA A 22 18.87 18.64 0.54
N ALA A 23 18.12 18.10 1.49
CA ALA A 23 18.33 16.73 1.95
C ALA A 23 18.03 15.83 0.75
N THR A 24 19.09 15.35 0.09
CA THR A 24 18.94 14.31 -0.92
C THR A 24 18.54 13.06 -0.16
N ALA A 25 17.27 12.66 -0.24
CA ALA A 25 16.82 11.39 0.30
C ALA A 25 17.65 10.27 -0.36
N GLN A 26 18.61 9.73 0.39
CA GLN A 26 19.41 8.61 -0.08
C GLN A 26 18.60 7.33 0.09
N VAL A 27 18.62 6.48 -0.95
CA VAL A 27 18.13 5.11 -0.85
C VAL A 27 19.00 4.39 0.18
N SER A 28 18.40 3.86 1.24
CA SER A 28 19.13 3.10 2.26
C SER A 28 19.70 1.82 1.66
N ASP A 29 20.84 1.36 2.19
CA ASP A 29 21.44 0.06 1.88
C ASP A 29 21.80 -0.17 0.39
N ASP A 30 21.89 0.91 -0.40
CA ASP A 30 22.26 0.92 -1.81
C ASP A 30 21.40 0.00 -2.72
N LEU A 31 20.19 -0.33 -2.32
CA LEU A 31 19.29 -1.27 -3.01
C LEU A 31 17.84 -0.84 -2.80
N VAL A 32 17.01 -0.91 -3.85
CA VAL A 32 15.55 -0.82 -3.71
C VAL A 32 14.97 -2.23 -3.68
N LYS A 33 14.30 -2.60 -2.59
CA LYS A 33 13.76 -3.94 -2.36
C LYS A 33 12.24 -3.93 -2.36
N ILE A 34 11.65 -4.65 -3.31
CA ILE A 34 10.21 -4.79 -3.49
C ILE A 34 9.77 -6.18 -3.00
N GLY A 35 8.86 -6.23 -2.05
CA GLY A 35 8.25 -7.47 -1.57
C GLY A 35 6.95 -7.78 -2.32
N VAL A 36 6.93 -8.85 -3.10
CA VAL A 36 5.70 -9.40 -3.69
C VAL A 36 5.09 -10.35 -2.67
N LEU A 37 4.08 -9.89 -1.93
CA LEU A 37 3.36 -10.69 -0.94
C LEU A 37 2.04 -11.16 -1.55
N THR A 38 1.97 -12.44 -1.89
CA THR A 38 0.83 -13.03 -2.59
C THR A 38 0.46 -14.38 -1.98
N ASP A 39 -0.60 -14.99 -2.48
CA ASP A 39 -0.89 -16.39 -2.29
C ASP A 39 -0.17 -17.22 -3.34
N MET A 40 0.73 -18.12 -2.93
CA MET A 40 1.47 -18.97 -3.87
C MET A 40 0.85 -20.33 -4.10
N ASN A 41 0.11 -20.84 -3.11
CA ASN A 41 -0.31 -22.23 -3.10
C ASN A 41 -1.82 -22.39 -2.82
N GLY A 42 -2.49 -21.34 -2.37
CA GLY A 42 -3.89 -21.36 -2.03
C GLY A 42 -4.81 -21.03 -3.22
N PRO A 43 -6.11 -20.80 -2.93
CA PRO A 43 -7.12 -20.49 -3.94
C PRO A 43 -6.87 -19.24 -4.79
N ALA A 44 -6.15 -18.25 -4.28
CA ALA A 44 -5.85 -17.01 -4.99
C ALA A 44 -4.58 -17.12 -5.88
N SER A 45 -3.82 -18.21 -5.78
CA SER A 45 -2.60 -18.42 -6.57
C SER A 45 -2.81 -18.43 -8.09
N ALA A 46 -3.99 -18.84 -8.57
CA ALA A 46 -4.31 -18.89 -10.00
C ALA A 46 -4.49 -17.49 -10.63
N PRO A 47 -5.32 -16.58 -10.06
CA PRO A 47 -5.39 -15.21 -10.55
C PRO A 47 -4.18 -14.34 -10.20
N THR A 48 -3.38 -14.72 -9.19
CA THR A 48 -2.15 -13.99 -8.79
C THR A 48 -0.93 -14.92 -8.70
N GLY A 49 -0.38 -15.13 -7.50
CA GLY A 49 0.72 -16.06 -7.21
C GLY A 49 1.97 -15.81 -8.06
N GLN A 50 2.42 -16.86 -8.75
CA GLN A 50 3.60 -16.80 -9.60
C GLN A 50 3.41 -15.78 -10.74
N GLY A 51 2.18 -15.56 -11.21
CA GLY A 51 1.86 -14.55 -12.21
C GLY A 51 2.22 -13.14 -11.75
N SER A 52 1.93 -12.80 -10.48
CA SER A 52 2.28 -11.50 -9.90
C SER A 52 3.79 -11.30 -9.79
N VAL A 53 4.54 -12.35 -9.43
CA VAL A 53 6.01 -12.29 -9.38
C VAL A 53 6.59 -12.07 -10.77
N THR A 54 6.11 -12.82 -11.76
CA THR A 54 6.53 -12.66 -13.14
C THR A 54 6.20 -11.27 -13.67
N ALA A 55 5.02 -10.74 -13.39
CA ALA A 55 4.63 -9.38 -13.77
C ALA A 55 5.51 -8.31 -13.12
N ALA A 56 5.86 -8.47 -11.84
CA ALA A 56 6.77 -7.56 -11.14
C ALA A 56 8.18 -7.60 -11.76
N GLN A 57 8.69 -8.78 -12.11
CA GLN A 57 9.98 -8.91 -12.77
C GLN A 57 9.96 -8.28 -14.17
N MET A 58 8.92 -8.52 -14.96
CA MET A 58 8.75 -7.89 -16.27
C MET A 58 8.73 -6.37 -16.16
N ALA A 59 8.05 -5.80 -15.15
CA ALA A 59 8.04 -4.36 -14.93
C ALA A 59 9.44 -3.80 -14.59
N ILE A 60 10.27 -4.54 -13.86
CA ILE A 60 11.67 -4.16 -13.59
C ILE A 60 12.50 -4.23 -14.87
N ASP A 61 12.32 -5.28 -15.66
CA ASP A 61 13.06 -5.47 -16.92
C ASP A 61 12.72 -4.35 -17.92
N ASP A 62 11.44 -3.94 -17.99
CA ASP A 62 10.96 -2.85 -18.84
C ASP A 62 11.41 -1.46 -18.36
N PHE A 63 11.38 -1.22 -17.04
CA PHE A 63 11.83 0.06 -16.45
C PHE A 63 13.35 0.24 -16.55
N GLY A 64 14.07 -0.87 -16.52
CA GLY A 64 15.51 -0.94 -16.31
C GLY A 64 15.81 -1.33 -14.85
N SER A 65 16.80 -2.22 -14.66
CA SER A 65 17.08 -2.84 -13.37
C SER A 65 17.60 -1.90 -12.27
N THR A 66 17.60 -0.58 -12.48
CA THR A 66 18.07 0.41 -11.53
C THR A 66 17.14 1.62 -11.41
N VAL A 67 16.97 2.13 -10.19
CA VAL A 67 16.26 3.37 -9.88
C VAL A 67 17.13 4.23 -8.97
N LEU A 68 17.22 5.54 -9.24
CA LEU A 68 18.12 6.46 -8.52
C LEU A 68 19.60 5.98 -8.49
N GLY A 69 20.03 5.25 -9.53
CA GLY A 69 21.37 4.66 -9.61
C GLY A 69 21.59 3.45 -8.69
N LYS A 70 20.53 2.89 -8.09
CA LYS A 70 20.57 1.70 -7.25
C LYS A 70 19.86 0.53 -7.92
N PRO A 71 20.34 -0.72 -7.79
CA PRO A 71 19.64 -1.89 -8.29
C PRO A 71 18.25 -2.05 -7.65
N ILE A 72 17.34 -2.70 -8.37
CA ILE A 72 16.04 -3.14 -7.87
C ILE A 72 16.10 -4.66 -7.64
N SER A 73 15.54 -5.13 -6.52
CA SER A 73 15.40 -6.55 -6.22
C SER A 73 13.98 -6.89 -5.79
N ILE A 74 13.59 -8.13 -6.05
CA ILE A 74 12.32 -8.71 -5.59
C ILE A 74 12.59 -9.72 -4.47
N VAL A 75 11.79 -9.65 -3.41
CA VAL A 75 11.59 -10.74 -2.46
C VAL A 75 10.15 -11.22 -2.53
N ILE A 76 9.94 -12.51 -2.28
CA ILE A 76 8.66 -13.18 -2.50
C ILE A 76 8.17 -13.77 -1.18
N GLY A 77 6.89 -13.60 -0.87
CA GLY A 77 6.27 -14.14 0.34
C GLY A 77 4.92 -14.77 0.04
N ASP A 78 4.67 -15.93 0.64
CA ASP A 78 3.38 -16.61 0.59
C ASP A 78 2.60 -16.34 1.88
N HIS A 79 1.52 -15.57 1.78
CA HIS A 79 0.67 -15.27 2.94
C HIS A 79 -0.36 -16.38 3.23
N GLN A 80 -0.50 -17.39 2.36
CA GLN A 80 -1.35 -18.58 2.57
C GLN A 80 -2.82 -18.26 2.94
N LEU A 81 -3.38 -17.21 2.35
CA LEU A 81 -4.70 -16.63 2.69
C LEU A 81 -4.91 -16.26 4.17
N LYS A 82 -3.83 -16.15 4.95
CA LYS A 82 -3.89 -15.95 6.40
C LYS A 82 -3.35 -14.58 6.79
N ALA A 83 -4.21 -13.80 7.45
CA ALA A 83 -3.89 -12.42 7.81
C ALA A 83 -2.74 -12.31 8.81
N ASP A 84 -2.65 -13.23 9.77
CA ASP A 84 -1.57 -13.33 10.76
C ASP A 84 -0.22 -13.69 10.10
N ILE A 85 -0.22 -14.60 9.13
CA ILE A 85 0.98 -14.95 8.35
C ILE A 85 1.43 -13.74 7.53
N GLY A 86 0.53 -13.11 6.78
CA GLY A 86 0.85 -11.92 5.99
C GLY A 86 1.39 -10.76 6.84
N ALA A 87 0.77 -10.49 8.00
CA ALA A 87 1.25 -9.46 8.93
C ALA A 87 2.63 -9.81 9.53
N THR A 88 2.89 -11.08 9.83
CA THR A 88 4.19 -11.54 10.34
C THR A 88 5.29 -11.36 9.30
N ILE A 89 5.02 -11.74 8.05
CA ILE A 89 5.95 -11.55 6.92
C ILE A 89 6.22 -10.05 6.72
N ALA A 90 5.17 -9.23 6.62
CA ALA A 90 5.31 -7.79 6.43
C ALA A 90 6.13 -7.12 7.55
N ARG A 91 5.89 -7.52 8.82
CA ARG A 91 6.64 -7.00 9.96
C ARG A 91 8.12 -7.31 9.85
N ARG A 92 8.47 -8.58 9.58
CA ARG A 92 9.85 -9.02 9.38
C ARG A 92 10.48 -8.29 8.20
N TRP A 93 9.78 -8.19 7.08
CA TRP A 93 10.27 -7.55 5.88
C TRP A 93 10.64 -6.08 6.09
N PHE A 94 9.80 -5.34 6.80
CA PHE A 94 10.07 -3.95 7.09
C PHE A 94 11.10 -3.73 8.20
N ASP A 95 11.14 -4.58 9.24
CA ASP A 95 12.04 -4.39 10.39
C ASP A 95 13.44 -4.97 10.18
N VAL A 96 13.54 -6.11 9.50
CA VAL A 96 14.76 -6.92 9.42
C VAL A 96 15.28 -6.96 8.00
N ASP A 97 14.41 -7.29 7.05
CA ASP A 97 14.85 -7.52 5.66
C ASP A 97 14.91 -6.21 4.84
N GLN A 98 14.60 -5.06 5.44
CA GLN A 98 14.67 -3.72 4.81
C GLN A 98 13.94 -3.66 3.46
N VAL A 99 12.72 -4.19 3.39
CA VAL A 99 11.84 -4.02 2.22
C VAL A 99 11.32 -2.58 2.19
N ASP A 100 11.39 -1.93 1.03
CA ASP A 100 10.95 -0.55 0.86
C ASP A 100 9.45 -0.43 0.55
N LEU A 101 8.95 -1.41 -0.19
CA LEU A 101 7.60 -1.46 -0.72
C LEU A 101 7.07 -2.89 -0.73
N ILE A 102 5.86 -3.11 -0.23
CA ILE A 102 5.11 -4.35 -0.44
C ILE A 102 4.09 -4.14 -1.56
N VAL A 103 3.95 -5.12 -2.45
CA VAL A 103 2.98 -5.13 -3.55
C VAL A 103 2.08 -6.37 -3.57
N ASP A 104 1.00 -6.30 -4.37
CA ASP A 104 0.00 -7.34 -4.64
C ASP A 104 -1.06 -7.53 -3.54
N VAL A 105 -0.79 -8.41 -2.56
CA VAL A 105 -1.68 -8.80 -1.46
C VAL A 105 -3.15 -8.93 -1.91
N PRO A 106 -3.53 -10.05 -2.55
CA PRO A 106 -4.82 -10.20 -3.24
C PRO A 106 -6.02 -10.54 -2.35
N VAL A 107 -5.87 -10.52 -1.02
CA VAL A 107 -6.92 -10.93 -0.08
C VAL A 107 -7.20 -9.80 0.90
N SER A 108 -8.43 -9.28 0.89
CA SER A 108 -8.78 -8.07 1.65
C SER A 108 -8.46 -8.12 3.14
N ALA A 109 -8.67 -9.26 3.79
CA ALA A 109 -8.35 -9.42 5.21
C ALA A 109 -6.82 -9.38 5.46
N VAL A 110 -6.03 -9.98 4.58
CA VAL A 110 -4.57 -9.94 4.63
C VAL A 110 -4.07 -8.54 4.32
N GLY A 111 -4.62 -7.88 3.29
CA GLY A 111 -4.28 -6.53 2.91
C GLY A 111 -4.47 -5.53 4.04
N LEU A 112 -5.61 -5.57 4.74
CA LEU A 112 -5.85 -4.70 5.89
C LEU A 112 -4.86 -4.95 7.03
N ALA A 113 -4.48 -6.21 7.27
CA ALA A 113 -3.48 -6.54 8.27
C ALA A 113 -2.09 -6.01 7.88
N VAL A 114 -1.68 -6.16 6.62
CA VAL A 114 -0.42 -5.63 6.07
C VAL A 114 -0.40 -4.10 6.10
N GLN A 115 -1.51 -3.45 5.75
CA GLN A 115 -1.66 -1.99 5.81
C GLN A 115 -1.45 -1.46 7.23
N ASN A 116 -2.02 -2.11 8.24
CA ASN A 116 -1.79 -1.70 9.63
C ASN A 116 -0.29 -1.72 9.99
N ILE A 117 0.45 -2.73 9.54
CA ILE A 117 1.90 -2.81 9.74
C ILE A 117 2.63 -1.72 8.94
N ALA A 118 2.26 -1.52 7.67
CA ALA A 118 2.83 -0.47 6.82
C ALA A 118 2.64 0.93 7.45
N ASN A 119 1.46 1.18 8.04
CA ASN A 119 1.12 2.42 8.73
C ASN A 119 1.97 2.63 10.00
N GLU A 120 2.08 1.59 10.83
CA GLU A 120 2.91 1.61 12.05
C GLU A 120 4.36 1.95 11.71
N LYS A 121 4.88 1.36 10.62
CA LYS A 121 6.27 1.47 10.21
C LYS A 121 6.57 2.62 9.25
N LYS A 122 5.54 3.33 8.78
CA LYS A 122 5.64 4.40 7.77
C LYS A 122 6.32 3.91 6.49
N ARG A 123 5.90 2.74 6.01
CA ARG A 123 6.44 2.07 4.81
C ARG A 123 5.38 1.93 3.74
N LEU A 124 5.81 1.94 2.49
CA LEU A 124 4.87 1.94 1.36
C LEU A 124 4.25 0.56 1.15
N PHE A 125 2.98 0.58 0.79
CA PHE A 125 2.21 -0.59 0.44
C PHE A 125 1.30 -0.29 -0.76
N ILE A 126 1.38 -1.09 -1.82
CA ILE A 126 0.49 -1.00 -2.97
C ILE A 126 -0.24 -2.31 -3.12
N THR A 127 -1.54 -2.33 -2.84
CA THR A 127 -2.35 -3.53 -3.09
C THR A 127 -2.97 -3.49 -4.49
N HIS A 128 -2.92 -4.62 -5.18
CA HIS A 128 -3.43 -4.77 -6.55
C HIS A 128 -4.80 -5.46 -6.58
N SER A 129 -5.02 -6.51 -5.76
CA SER A 129 -6.27 -7.29 -5.83
C SER A 129 -7.01 -7.36 -4.49
N THR A 130 -6.73 -6.46 -3.55
CA THR A 130 -7.59 -6.25 -2.39
C THR A 130 -8.76 -5.32 -2.75
N GLY A 131 -9.98 -5.73 -2.41
CA GLY A 131 -11.19 -5.05 -2.88
C GLY A 131 -11.99 -4.27 -1.85
N THR A 132 -11.89 -4.50 -0.54
CA THR A 132 -12.75 -3.77 0.43
C THR A 132 -12.55 -2.24 0.34
N ALA A 133 -13.64 -1.48 0.32
CA ALA A 133 -13.60 -0.01 0.34
C ALA A 133 -13.11 0.56 1.70
N ASP A 134 -12.96 -0.29 2.71
CA ASP A 134 -12.45 0.12 4.03
C ASP A 134 -11.01 0.69 3.97
N PHE A 135 -10.24 0.36 2.91
CA PHE A 135 -8.93 0.94 2.60
C PHE A 135 -8.98 2.46 2.42
N HIS A 136 -10.07 2.99 1.88
CA HIS A 136 -10.30 4.41 1.64
C HIS A 136 -11.06 5.09 2.79
N GLY A 137 -11.68 4.29 3.66
CA GLY A 137 -12.47 4.74 4.80
C GLY A 137 -11.77 4.52 6.13
N LYS A 138 -12.29 3.58 6.93
CA LYS A 138 -11.88 3.32 8.32
C LYS A 138 -10.37 3.08 8.47
N PHE A 139 -9.73 2.46 7.49
CA PHE A 139 -8.32 2.11 7.56
C PHE A 139 -7.44 3.00 6.67
N CYS A 140 -7.95 4.13 6.18
CA CYS A 140 -7.22 5.04 5.29
C CYS A 140 -5.79 5.34 5.78
N SER A 141 -4.86 5.33 4.84
CA SER A 141 -3.42 5.42 5.10
C SER A 141 -2.73 6.38 4.13
N PRO A 142 -1.77 7.20 4.60
CA PRO A 142 -0.90 7.98 3.71
C PRO A 142 0.23 7.14 3.10
N TYR A 143 0.39 5.88 3.50
CA TYR A 143 1.45 4.98 3.02
C TYR A 143 0.91 3.83 2.16
N ALA A 144 -0.40 3.76 1.96
CA ALA A 144 -1.03 2.70 1.18
C ALA A 144 -1.73 3.23 -0.07
N ILE A 145 -1.65 2.46 -1.15
CA ILE A 145 -2.36 2.71 -2.41
C ILE A 145 -3.13 1.45 -2.77
N GLN A 146 -4.44 1.57 -2.98
CA GLN A 146 -5.27 0.52 -3.60
C GLN A 146 -5.32 0.83 -5.10
N TRP A 147 -4.69 -0.02 -5.92
CA TRP A 147 -4.37 0.35 -7.30
C TRP A 147 -5.52 0.12 -8.29
N VAL A 148 -6.32 -0.94 -8.14
CA VAL A 148 -7.21 -1.40 -9.23
C VAL A 148 -8.67 -1.02 -9.01
N PHE A 149 -9.33 -1.61 -8.02
CA PHE A 149 -10.75 -1.41 -7.75
C PHE A 149 -11.03 -1.47 -6.26
N ASP A 150 -12.19 -0.96 -5.86
CA ASP A 150 -12.80 -1.24 -4.56
C ASP A 150 -14.22 -1.81 -4.73
N THR A 151 -14.83 -2.25 -3.63
CA THR A 151 -16.17 -2.84 -3.61
C THR A 151 -17.23 -1.83 -4.04
N ARG A 152 -17.01 -0.53 -3.83
CA ARG A 152 -17.91 0.53 -4.28
C ARG A 152 -17.96 0.60 -5.80
N ALA A 153 -16.79 0.62 -6.44
CA ALA A 153 -16.67 0.63 -7.89
C ALA A 153 -17.31 -0.62 -8.54
N LEU A 154 -17.24 -1.78 -7.86
CA LEU A 154 -17.79 -3.04 -8.35
C LEU A 154 -19.31 -3.18 -8.13
N ALA A 155 -19.80 -2.81 -6.95
CA ALA A 155 -21.16 -3.12 -6.51
C ALA A 155 -22.20 -2.12 -7.00
N VAL A 156 -21.93 -0.82 -6.84
CA VAL A 156 -22.96 0.23 -6.96
C VAL A 156 -23.55 0.27 -8.36
N GLY A 157 -22.71 0.18 -9.40
CA GLY A 157 -23.18 0.20 -10.79
C GLY A 157 -24.06 -1.00 -11.14
N THR A 158 -23.75 -2.17 -10.60
CA THR A 158 -24.52 -3.40 -10.83
C THR A 158 -25.86 -3.33 -10.10
N ALA A 159 -25.85 -3.01 -8.79
CA ALA A 159 -27.06 -2.93 -7.98
C ALA A 159 -28.05 -1.88 -8.51
N ASP A 160 -27.56 -0.67 -8.81
CA ASP A 160 -28.37 0.43 -9.35
C ASP A 160 -29.02 0.05 -10.70
N ALA A 161 -28.27 -0.61 -11.59
CA ALA A 161 -28.78 -1.05 -12.88
C ALA A 161 -29.86 -2.15 -12.76
N VAL A 162 -29.70 -3.10 -11.83
CA VAL A 162 -30.68 -4.17 -11.58
C VAL A 162 -31.99 -3.59 -11.05
N VAL A 163 -31.91 -2.72 -10.03
CA VAL A 163 -33.09 -2.09 -9.44
C VAL A 163 -33.81 -1.21 -10.47
N LYS A 164 -33.09 -0.41 -11.26
CA LYS A 164 -33.67 0.43 -12.33
C LYS A 164 -34.41 -0.39 -13.41
N ARG A 165 -34.04 -1.64 -13.61
CA ARG A 165 -34.71 -2.56 -14.57
C ARG A 165 -35.89 -3.31 -13.95
N GLY A 166 -36.28 -2.98 -12.72
CA GLY A 166 -37.41 -3.60 -12.01
C GLY A 166 -37.06 -4.88 -11.26
N GLY A 167 -35.77 -5.16 -11.04
CA GLY A 167 -35.34 -6.25 -10.15
C GLY A 167 -35.42 -5.82 -8.68
N ASP A 168 -36.63 -5.80 -8.11
CA ASP A 168 -36.93 -5.30 -6.77
C ASP A 168 -36.89 -6.37 -5.66
N SER A 169 -36.83 -7.65 -6.02
CA SER A 169 -36.74 -8.78 -5.08
C SER A 169 -35.45 -9.57 -5.28
N TRP A 170 -34.48 -9.39 -4.37
CA TRP A 170 -33.17 -10.05 -4.42
C TRP A 170 -32.58 -10.22 -3.01
N PHE A 171 -31.54 -11.04 -2.90
CA PHE A 171 -30.81 -11.31 -1.66
C PHE A 171 -29.32 -11.49 -1.95
N PHE A 172 -28.49 -11.37 -0.92
CA PHE A 172 -27.04 -11.58 -1.02
C PHE A 172 -26.64 -12.99 -0.59
N ILE A 173 -25.64 -13.55 -1.28
CA ILE A 173 -24.85 -14.67 -0.79
C ILE A 173 -23.43 -14.13 -0.61
N THR A 174 -23.05 -13.94 0.64
CA THR A 174 -21.86 -13.15 1.00
C THR A 174 -20.74 -14.05 1.48
N ASP A 175 -19.54 -13.83 0.93
CA ASP A 175 -18.33 -14.49 1.44
C ASP A 175 -17.94 -13.90 2.79
N ASP A 176 -17.66 -14.75 3.78
CA ASP A 176 -17.49 -14.35 5.18
C ASP A 176 -16.07 -13.83 5.46
N TYR A 177 -15.73 -12.72 4.81
CA TYR A 177 -14.52 -11.95 5.08
C TYR A 177 -14.68 -10.49 4.64
N ALA A 178 -13.63 -9.69 4.85
CA ALA A 178 -13.66 -8.24 4.66
C ALA A 178 -14.18 -7.78 3.28
N PHE A 179 -13.88 -8.50 2.19
CA PHE A 179 -14.40 -8.14 0.86
C PHE A 179 -15.90 -8.34 0.76
N GLY A 180 -16.41 -9.53 1.13
CA GLY A 180 -17.82 -9.88 0.98
C GLY A 180 -18.71 -8.94 1.79
N HIS A 181 -18.38 -8.74 3.07
CA HIS A 181 -19.09 -7.81 3.94
C HIS A 181 -19.06 -6.36 3.43
N SER A 182 -17.94 -5.93 2.82
CA SER A 182 -17.84 -4.60 2.21
C SER A 182 -18.68 -4.49 0.93
N LEU A 183 -18.69 -5.52 0.08
CA LEU A 183 -19.44 -5.56 -1.17
C LEU A 183 -20.95 -5.52 -0.91
N GLU A 184 -21.45 -6.32 0.02
CA GLU A 184 -22.87 -6.32 0.40
C GLU A 184 -23.32 -4.95 0.91
N ARG A 185 -22.52 -4.36 1.81
CA ARG A 185 -22.80 -3.04 2.38
C ARG A 185 -22.80 -1.96 1.30
N ASP A 186 -21.82 -1.98 0.39
CA ASP A 186 -21.71 -0.98 -0.68
C ASP A 186 -22.81 -1.15 -1.73
N ALA A 187 -23.26 -2.38 -2.01
CA ALA A 187 -24.38 -2.66 -2.91
C ALA A 187 -25.73 -2.23 -2.35
N SER A 188 -25.87 -2.22 -1.02
CA SER A 188 -27.13 -1.92 -0.32
C SER A 188 -27.30 -0.43 0.01
N ALA A 189 -26.29 0.40 -0.26
CA ALA A 189 -26.24 1.83 0.08
C ALA A 189 -26.77 2.72 -1.05
#